data_AF-A0A5M3WPW3-F1
#
_entry.id   AF-A0A5M3WPW3-F1
#
_cell.length_a   1.000
_cell.length_b   1.000
_cell.length_c   1.000
_cell.angle_alpha   90.00
_cell.angle_beta   90.00
_cell.angle_gamma   90.00
#
_symmetry.space_group_name_H-M   'P 1'
#
loop_
_entity.id
_entity.type
_entity.pdbx_description
1 polymer ?
#
loop_
_entity_poly.entity_id
_entity_poly.type
_entity_poly.pdbx_seq_one_letter_code
_entity_poly.pdbx_strand_id
1 'polypeptide(L)'
;MAETAHQGSHGGSAKSWLAVSVILIGFTVGGVALTGLGGNSGPNWLFVWVGVGICAVGGLLALIFDIFSDVIVDAPRALAAQEHHSPHEARLEQAELERKALEAN
;
A
#
# COMPACT_ATOMS: atom_id res chain seq x y z
N MET A 1 3.71 -30.79 -0.76
CA MET A 1 4.32 -29.96 -1.82
C MET A 1 4.40 -28.57 -1.22
N ALA A 2 5.60 -27.99 -1.11
CA ALA A 2 5.79 -26.69 -0.48
C ALA A 2 5.05 -25.64 -1.31
N GLU A 3 4.01 -25.05 -0.73
CA GLU A 3 3.35 -23.87 -1.26
C GLU A 3 4.42 -22.78 -1.37
N THR A 4 4.74 -22.38 -2.59
CA THR A 4 5.65 -21.25 -2.82
C THR A 4 5.00 -20.04 -2.20
N ALA A 5 5.44 -19.65 -1.01
CA ALA A 5 5.07 -18.39 -0.38
C ALA A 5 5.20 -17.30 -1.45
N HIS A 6 4.05 -16.79 -1.88
CA HIS A 6 3.98 -15.73 -2.86
C HIS A 6 4.77 -14.57 -2.26
N GLN A 7 5.97 -14.33 -2.80
CA GLN A 7 6.81 -13.19 -2.42
C GLN A 7 6.05 -11.95 -2.90
N GLY A 8 5.14 -11.47 -2.07
CA GLY A 8 4.45 -10.20 -2.26
C GLY A 8 5.51 -9.12 -2.22
N SER A 9 5.98 -8.72 -3.40
CA SER A 9 6.83 -7.56 -3.56
C SER A 9 6.04 -6.36 -3.04
N HIS A 10 6.52 -5.76 -1.94
CA HIS A 10 5.88 -4.59 -1.34
C HIS A 10 5.93 -3.36 -2.27
N GLY A 11 6.64 -3.47 -3.40
CA GLY A 11 6.82 -2.39 -4.35
C GLY A 11 5.68 -2.20 -5.36
N GLY A 12 4.70 -3.10 -5.46
CA GLY A 12 3.74 -3.06 -6.58
C GLY A 12 4.36 -3.52 -7.90
N SER A 13 3.60 -3.45 -9.00
CA SER A 13 3.99 -3.89 -10.34
C SER A 13 4.92 -2.90 -11.04
N ALA A 14 5.77 -3.43 -11.93
CA ALA A 14 6.69 -2.62 -12.73
C ALA A 14 5.96 -1.61 -13.64
N LYS A 15 4.71 -1.89 -14.04
CA LYS A 15 3.89 -1.01 -14.90
C LYS A 15 3.48 0.27 -14.16
N SER A 16 3.06 0.12 -12.91
CA SER A 16 2.77 1.23 -12.00
C SER A 16 4.00 2.10 -11.74
N TRP A 17 5.16 1.47 -11.48
CA TRP A 17 6.42 2.19 -11.32
C TRP A 17 6.84 3.03 -12.53
N LEU A 18 6.47 2.60 -13.74
CA LEU A 18 6.73 3.38 -14.94
C LEU A 18 5.92 4.70 -14.92
N ALA A 19 4.64 4.65 -14.57
CA ALA A 19 3.83 5.87 -14.41
C ALA A 19 4.39 6.79 -13.32
N VAL A 20 4.75 6.24 -12.15
CA VAL A 20 5.36 7.01 -11.05
C VAL A 20 6.65 7.69 -11.49
N SER A 21 7.54 6.95 -12.15
CA SER A 21 8.84 7.46 -12.57
C SER A 21 8.71 8.59 -13.59
N VAL A 22 7.77 8.50 -14.54
CA VAL A 22 7.48 9.57 -15.50
C VAL A 22 6.98 10.83 -14.80
N ILE A 23 6.06 10.69 -13.84
CA ILE A 23 5.55 11.83 -13.04
C ILE A 23 6.69 12.47 -12.24
N LEU A 24 7.54 11.67 -11.60
CA LEU A 24 8.69 12.18 -10.84
C LEU A 24 9.65 12.97 -11.73
N ILE A 25 9.97 12.46 -12.93
CA ILE A 25 10.81 13.18 -13.89
C ILE A 25 10.18 14.53 -14.27
N GLY A 26 8.89 14.53 -14.63
CA GLY A 26 8.18 15.77 -14.98
C GLY A 26 8.18 16.79 -13.84
N PHE A 27 7.93 16.32 -12.62
CA PHE A 27 7.93 17.14 -11.42
C PHE A 27 9.32 17.69 -11.11
N THR A 28 10.38 16.87 -11.21
CA THR A 28 11.76 17.33 -11.02
C THR A 28 12.15 18.36 -12.06
N VAL A 29 11.83 18.15 -13.35
CA VAL A 29 12.13 19.11 -14.43
C VAL A 29 11.41 20.43 -14.18
N GLY A 30 10.11 20.40 -13.88
CA GLY A 30 9.33 21.61 -13.60
C GLY A 30 9.78 22.32 -12.32
N GLY A 31 10.08 21.57 -11.26
CA GLY A 31 10.55 22.09 -9.97
C GLY A 31 11.92 22.77 -10.09
N VAL A 32 12.88 22.15 -10.78
CA VAL A 32 14.20 22.75 -11.04
C VAL A 32 14.08 24.00 -11.94
N ALA A 33 13.12 24.03 -12.87
CA ALA A 33 12.87 25.20 -13.69
C ALA A 33 12.33 26.40 -12.87
N LEU A 34 11.58 26.14 -11.79
CA LEU A 34 11.08 27.18 -10.88
C LEU A 34 12.18 27.77 -10.00
N THR A 35 13.21 27.00 -9.65
CA THR A 35 14.29 27.49 -8.77
C THR A 35 15.31 28.39 -9.47
N GLY A 36 15.21 28.57 -10.80
CA GLY A 36 16.12 29.42 -11.56
C GLY A 36 17.53 28.82 -11.75
N LEU A 37 17.72 27.54 -11.42
CA LEU A 37 19.02 26.83 -11.54
C LEU A 37 19.45 26.57 -13.00
N GLY A 38 18.59 26.88 -13.98
CA GLY A 38 18.80 26.63 -15.42
C GLY A 38 19.33 27.80 -16.26
N GLY A 39 19.51 29.00 -15.69
CA GLY A 39 20.07 30.15 -16.41
C GLY A 39 19.48 31.51 -16.03
N ASN A 40 20.37 32.51 -15.93
CA ASN A 40 20.27 33.78 -15.22
C ASN A 40 18.90 34.49 -15.15
N SER A 41 18.43 34.61 -13.89
CA SER A 41 17.44 35.58 -13.39
C SER A 41 15.95 35.26 -13.59
N GLY A 42 15.51 34.07 -13.16
CA GLY A 42 14.09 33.83 -12.85
C GLY A 42 13.56 32.45 -13.24
N PRO A 43 12.27 32.17 -12.96
CA PRO A 43 11.63 30.92 -13.34
C PRO A 43 11.65 30.74 -14.86
N ASN A 44 12.11 29.57 -15.33
CA ASN A 44 12.04 29.23 -16.75
C ASN A 44 10.67 28.61 -17.08
N TRP A 45 9.73 29.46 -17.46
CA TRP A 45 8.35 29.08 -17.73
C TRP A 45 8.17 28.03 -18.83
N LEU A 46 9.06 27.99 -19.83
CA LEU A 46 9.00 26.97 -20.87
C LEU A 46 9.25 25.58 -20.28
N PHE A 47 10.29 25.43 -19.46
CA PHE A 47 10.60 24.15 -18.81
C PHE A 47 9.57 23.77 -17.74
N VAL A 48 8.92 24.75 -17.11
CA VAL A 48 7.77 24.48 -16.24
C VAL A 48 6.65 23.81 -17.03
N TRP A 49 6.27 24.35 -18.19
CA TRP A 49 5.22 23.75 -19.02
C TRP A 49 5.61 22.38 -19.59
N VAL A 50 6.90 22.19 -19.92
CA VAL A 50 7.41 20.86 -20.29
C VAL A 50 7.24 19.88 -19.13
N GLY A 51 7.62 20.26 -17.90
CA GLY A 51 7.42 19.44 -16.70
C GLY A 51 5.95 19.11 -16.47
N VAL A 52 5.05 20.09 -16.60
CA VAL A 52 3.59 19.89 -16.51
C VAL A 52 3.10 18.91 -17.57
N GLY A 53 3.57 19.03 -18.82
CA GLY A 53 3.23 18.12 -19.90
C GLY A 53 3.68 16.68 -19.62
N ILE A 54 4.90 16.49 -19.11
CA ILE A 54 5.41 15.17 -18.71
C ILE A 54 4.56 14.59 -17.56
N CYS A 55 4.22 15.40 -16.55
CA CYS A 55 3.33 14.99 -15.47
C CYS A 55 1.95 14.57 -15.99
N ALA A 56 1.39 15.31 -16.97
CA ALA A 56 0.11 14.97 -17.56
C ALA A 56 0.17 13.63 -18.31
N VAL A 57 1.25 13.36 -19.06
CA VAL A 57 1.48 12.06 -19.70
C VAL A 57 1.61 10.95 -18.65
N GLY A 58 2.36 11.20 -17.58
CA GLY A 58 2.47 10.26 -16.45
C GLY A 58 1.14 9.99 -15.76
N GLY A 59 0.30 11.01 -15.59
CA GLY A 59 -1.07 10.87 -15.06
C GLY A 59 -1.97 10.06 -15.97
N LEU A 60 -1.87 10.24 -17.29
CA LEU A 60 -2.58 9.40 -18.26
C LEU A 60 -2.12 7.94 -18.17
N LEU A 61 -0.80 7.69 -18.05
CA LEU A 61 -0.27 6.35 -17.83
C LEU A 61 -0.76 5.74 -16.52
N ALA A 62 -0.88 6.53 -15.45
CA ALA A 62 -1.42 6.08 -14.17
C ALA A 62 -2.88 5.64 -14.27
N LEU A 63 -3.69 6.35 -15.09
CA LEU A 63 -5.07 5.93 -15.40
C LEU A 63 -5.10 4.65 -16.24
N ILE A 64 -4.25 4.54 -17.26
CA ILE A 64 -4.21 3.37 -18.16
C ILE A 64 -3.75 2.11 -17.41
N PHE A 65 -2.76 2.24 -16.53
CA PHE A 65 -2.22 1.11 -15.77
C PHE A 65 -3.00 0.81 -14.49
N ASP A 66 -4.06 1.57 -14.22
CA ASP A 66 -4.88 1.45 -13.02
C ASP A 66 -4.01 1.31 -11.75
N ILE A 67 -3.22 2.36 -11.52
CA ILE A 67 -2.18 2.36 -10.48
C ILE A 67 -2.72 2.04 -9.08
N PHE A 68 -4.01 2.31 -8.82
CA PHE A 68 -4.63 2.03 -7.53
C PHE A 68 -5.03 0.56 -7.36
N SER A 69 -5.15 -0.21 -8.43
CA SER A 69 -5.30 -1.66 -8.37
C SER A 69 -3.96 -2.38 -8.14
N ASP A 70 -2.85 -1.65 -8.23
CA ASP A 70 -1.51 -2.17 -8.02
C ASP A 70 -1.12 -2.30 -6.54
N VAL A 71 -1.90 -1.73 -5.63
CA VAL A 71 -1.75 -1.98 -4.20
C VAL A 71 -2.35 -3.35 -3.89
N ILE A 72 -1.64 -4.13 -3.07
CA ILE A 72 -2.17 -5.40 -2.57
C ILE A 72 -3.32 -5.05 -1.63
N VAL A 73 -4.55 -5.08 -2.14
CA VAL A 73 -5.74 -5.08 -1.30
C VAL A 73 -5.76 -6.43 -0.61
N ASP A 74 -5.79 -6.42 0.73
CA ASP A 74 -6.02 -7.63 1.52
C ASP A 74 -7.22 -8.36 0.90
N ALA A 75 -6.96 -9.56 0.36
CA ALA A 75 -8.05 -10.41 -0.09
C ALA A 75 -9.05 -10.55 1.07
N PRO A 76 -10.37 -10.58 0.80
CA PRO A 76 -11.36 -10.81 1.85
C PRO A 76 -10.90 -12.02 2.65
N ARG A 77 -10.65 -11.82 3.95
CA ARG A 77 -10.21 -12.88 4.85
C ARG A 77 -11.35 -13.90 4.93
N ALA A 78 -11.33 -14.90 4.04
CA ALA A 78 -12.17 -16.09 4.09
C ALA A 78 -11.62 -17.07 5.13
N LEU A 79 -11.20 -16.55 6.28
CA LEU A 79 -10.91 -17.38 7.44
C LEU A 79 -12.26 -17.75 8.03
N ALA A 80 -12.54 -19.05 8.17
CA ALA A 80 -13.61 -19.50 9.05
C ALA A 80 -13.47 -18.73 10.36
N ALA A 81 -14.55 -18.12 10.86
CA ALA A 81 -14.52 -17.38 12.11
C ALA A 81 -13.89 -18.27 13.17
N GLN A 82 -12.61 -18.02 13.48
CA GLN A 82 -11.93 -18.78 14.49
C GLN A 82 -12.53 -18.30 15.81
N GLU A 83 -13.37 -19.13 16.43
CA GLU A 83 -13.92 -18.79 17.74
C GLU A 83 -12.76 -18.54 18.70
N HIS A 84 -12.63 -17.27 19.11
CA HIS A 84 -11.55 -16.84 19.97
C HIS A 84 -11.93 -17.17 21.41
N HIS A 85 -11.65 -18.41 21.83
CA HIS A 85 -11.90 -18.80 23.22
C HIS A 85 -10.88 -18.10 24.12
N SER A 86 -11.38 -17.24 25.00
CA SER A 86 -10.49 -16.46 25.86
C SER A 86 -9.98 -17.31 27.03
N PRO A 87 -8.72 -17.14 27.47
CA PRO A 87 -8.17 -17.88 28.62
C PRO A 87 -8.98 -17.73 29.92
N HIS A 88 -9.85 -16.73 30.00
CA HIS A 88 -10.73 -16.50 31.14
C HIS A 88 -11.91 -17.47 31.17
N GLU A 89 -12.50 -17.81 30.03
CA GLU A 89 -13.64 -18.71 29.95
C GLU A 89 -13.24 -20.13 30.34
N ALA A 90 -12.09 -20.61 29.86
CA ALA A 90 -11.53 -21.90 30.29
C ALA A 90 -11.29 -21.98 31.81
N ARG A 91 -10.89 -20.86 32.43
CA ARG A 91 -10.70 -20.79 33.89
C ARG A 91 -12.02 -20.81 34.66
N LEU A 92 -13.07 -20.21 34.11
CA LEU A 92 -14.40 -20.23 34.72
C LEU A 92 -15.03 -21.63 34.67
N GLU A 93 -14.89 -22.34 33.56
CA GLU A 93 -15.34 -23.73 33.45
C GLU A 93 -14.62 -24.65 34.45
N GLN A 94 -13.30 -24.48 34.60
CA GLN A 94 -12.52 -25.23 35.60
C GLN A 94 -13.01 -24.96 37.03
N ALA A 95 -13.24 -23.69 37.38
CA ALA A 95 -13.74 -23.31 38.70
C ALA A 95 -15.16 -23.84 38.97
N GLU A 96 -16.01 -23.91 37.95
CA GLU A 96 -17.35 -24.48 38.06
C GLU A 96 -17.30 -26.01 38.27
N LEU A 97 -16.40 -26.70 37.57
CA LEU A 97 -16.18 -28.14 37.73
C LEU A 97 -15.66 -28.49 39.12
N GLU A 98 -14.70 -27.72 39.64
CA GLU A 98 -14.19 -27.90 41.00
C GLU A 98 -15.29 -27.71 42.06
N ARG A 99 -16.15 -26.69 41.89
CA ARG A 99 -17.30 -26.49 42.78
C ARG A 99 -18.25 -27.68 42.80
N LYS A 100 -18.61 -28.22 41.63
CA LYS A 100 -19.50 -29.39 41.53
C LYS A 100 -18.89 -30.64 42.16
N ALA A 101 -17.58 -30.84 42.02
CA ALA A 101 -16.88 -31.94 42.66
C ALA A 101 -16.89 -31.85 44.19
N LEU A 102 -16.78 -30.63 44.73
CA LEU A 102 -16.88 -30.36 46.17
C LEU A 102 -18.30 -30.54 46.70
N GLU A 103 -19.32 -30.15 45.93
CA GLU A 103 -20.73 -30.33 46.33
C GLU A 103 -21.20 -31.79 46.24
N ALA A 104 -20.55 -32.60 45.41
CA ALA A 104 -20.87 -34.01 45.20
C ALA A 104 -20.22 -34.98 46.23
N ASN A 105 -19.38 -34.47 47.13
CA ASN A 105 -18.62 -35.26 48.12
C ASN A 105 -18.93 -34.81 49.55
#